data_AF-A0AB35HXA6-F1
#
_entry.id   AF-A0AB35HXA6-F1
#
_cell.length_a   1.000
_cell.length_b   1.000
_cell.length_c   1.000
_cell.angle_alpha   90.00
_cell.angle_beta   90.00
_cell.angle_gamma   90.00
#
_symmetry.space_group_name_H-M   'P 1'
#
loop_
_entity.id
_entity.type
_entity.pdbx_description
1 polymer ?
#
loop_
_entity_poly.entity_id
_entity_poly.type
_entity_poly.pdbx_seq_one_letter_code
_entity_poly.pdbx_strand_id
1 'polypeptide(L)'
;MAFEYGAQKLNIRNPFRFEGMIRSARGLVLVGVGVYLLLGIQSVLSENKLHAWVNLVIGALFVAGGLKALGGGLFQVMRFFVGRAAPASLARNVAREAVNENEPTLYSARSLHNMLMSKSNPTFVEPVGWFGRAVHSIFPNLIVTPWPMRNMAQNLALKVAKSLVALVAFAVASLVLTMVFSTQETGETGSVVVSLMLQFVLLVYLGLVWARLGNPLAPENLGKLHGTNRKGLTMMVIGAIVVPILLAQLWNGVSWGVKAELAQFLPQLEAMFHTGSLLVLTVIGALAVAVITVLLIRARIGMVAIDTASSERNASWRYDLHPRQIFTTLRDLVLMDKRQQELPNRIYQDSNDTGQANRENEQFNGDLLVEIQPVAEELKEPGSLRWARITGTVLAQVFLLIGALIFLWVANRGLDHAALLGMENSPLTNPQAHIELFLIPVGGTVALLLASLLLLGFGRTLARICHLFWAEVFFKSNLIDFHCEGTVMHTTHFRGADRHSASSEQDVFSFDATYFALAAEAVSSTFAVSGQNNLEQPRYLLSLNACDGFINSVIGDLENAFRQRHEEIQSDKQIDQEQRLDYIRREQEARRAGDMAAQGLVAPQQPTALEADPVQDPKREQISRWEGESNE
;
A
#
# COMPACT_ATOMS: atom_id res chain seq x y z
N MET A 1 -13.29 11.06 5.79
CA MET A 1 -13.94 11.63 4.59
C MET A 1 -15.13 10.77 4.23
N ALA A 2 -16.22 11.35 3.74
CA ALA A 2 -17.41 10.58 3.36
C ALA A 2 -17.14 9.80 2.06
N PHE A 3 -17.52 8.53 2.01
CA PHE A 3 -17.40 7.72 0.79
C PHE A 3 -18.31 8.32 -0.29
N GLU A 4 -17.74 8.68 -1.45
CA GLU A 4 -18.54 9.01 -2.62
C GLU A 4 -19.14 7.71 -3.20
N TYR A 5 -20.46 7.64 -3.24
CA TYR A 5 -21.18 6.48 -3.79
C TYR A 5 -21.41 6.66 -5.29
N GLY A 6 -21.07 5.63 -6.09
CA GLY A 6 -21.40 5.52 -7.51
C GLY A 6 -22.22 4.25 -7.81
N ALA A 7 -22.70 4.11 -9.05
CA ALA A 7 -23.61 3.04 -9.47
C ALA A 7 -22.98 1.63 -9.43
N GLN A 8 -21.68 1.50 -9.67
CA GLN A 8 -20.95 0.23 -9.62
C GLN A 8 -19.99 0.17 -8.42
N LYS A 9 -19.98 -0.96 -7.71
CA LYS A 9 -19.13 -1.22 -6.55
C LYS A 9 -18.06 -2.23 -6.94
N LEU A 10 -16.78 -1.99 -6.57
CA LEU A 10 -15.78 -3.06 -6.57
C LEU A 10 -16.32 -4.19 -5.67
N ASN A 11 -16.68 -5.32 -6.28
CA ASN A 11 -17.32 -6.45 -5.60
C ASN A 11 -16.29 -7.27 -4.81
N ILE A 12 -15.59 -6.63 -3.86
CA ILE A 12 -14.58 -7.27 -3.03
C ILE A 12 -15.25 -7.84 -1.80
N ARG A 13 -15.15 -9.17 -1.63
CA ARG A 13 -15.59 -9.83 -0.40
C ARG A 13 -14.75 -9.35 0.78
N ASN A 14 -15.39 -9.02 1.90
CA ASN A 14 -14.68 -8.61 3.12
C ASN A 14 -13.67 -9.70 3.56
N PRO A 15 -12.36 -9.42 3.51
CA PRO A 15 -11.34 -10.42 3.86
C PRO A 15 -11.19 -10.59 5.37
N PHE A 16 -11.61 -9.61 6.18
CA PHE A 16 -11.44 -9.61 7.63
C PHE A 16 -12.58 -10.31 8.38
N ARG A 17 -13.62 -10.79 7.69
CA ARG A 17 -14.80 -11.34 8.35
C ARG A 17 -14.48 -12.50 9.30
N PHE A 18 -13.58 -13.40 8.90
CA PHE A 18 -13.17 -14.52 9.75
C PHE A 18 -12.31 -14.07 10.94
N GLU A 19 -11.30 -13.23 10.69
CA GLU A 19 -10.45 -12.67 11.75
C GLU A 19 -11.27 -11.88 12.78
N GLY A 20 -12.18 -11.04 12.30
CA GLY A 20 -13.08 -10.23 13.11
C GLY A 20 -14.01 -11.07 13.96
N MET A 21 -14.55 -12.17 13.43
CA MET A 21 -15.42 -13.09 14.18
C MET A 21 -14.69 -13.73 15.37
N ILE A 22 -13.48 -14.28 15.17
CA ILE A 22 -12.70 -14.90 16.25
C ILE A 22 -12.28 -13.83 17.27
N ARG A 23 -11.87 -12.65 16.79
CA ARG A 23 -11.52 -11.52 17.66
C ARG A 23 -12.69 -11.07 18.53
N SER A 24 -13.90 -11.02 17.95
CA SER A 24 -15.14 -10.72 18.67
C SER A 24 -15.50 -11.79 19.68
N ALA A 25 -15.35 -13.08 19.33
CA ALA A 25 -15.58 -14.19 20.25
C ALA A 25 -14.69 -14.08 21.51
N ARG A 26 -13.38 -13.84 21.34
CA ARG A 26 -12.49 -13.56 22.47
C ARG A 26 -12.93 -12.32 23.25
N GLY A 27 -13.28 -11.24 22.56
CA GLY A 27 -13.75 -10.00 23.18
C GLY A 27 -14.98 -10.22 24.06
N LEU A 28 -15.94 -11.02 23.59
CA LEU A 28 -17.15 -11.38 24.31
C LEU A 28 -16.85 -12.17 25.58
N VAL A 29 -15.95 -13.15 25.52
CA VAL A 29 -15.50 -13.90 26.70
C VAL A 29 -14.85 -12.97 27.73
N LEU A 30 -13.98 -12.05 27.30
CA LEU A 30 -13.33 -11.10 28.21
C LEU A 30 -14.31 -10.12 28.86
N VAL A 31 -15.30 -9.63 28.10
CA VAL A 31 -16.39 -8.81 28.66
C VAL A 31 -17.20 -9.61 29.66
N GLY A 32 -17.58 -10.85 29.34
CA GLY A 32 -18.33 -11.72 30.25
C GLY A 32 -17.60 -11.94 31.58
N VAL A 33 -16.29 -12.24 31.53
CA VAL A 33 -15.44 -12.36 32.71
C VAL A 33 -15.36 -11.05 33.49
N GLY A 34 -15.16 -9.91 32.80
CA GLY A 34 -15.10 -8.60 33.44
C GLY A 34 -16.41 -8.21 34.13
N VAL A 35 -17.56 -8.41 33.48
CA VAL A 35 -18.89 -8.15 34.05
C VAL A 35 -19.16 -9.05 35.25
N TYR A 36 -18.79 -10.33 35.17
CA TYR A 36 -18.91 -11.25 36.29
C TYR A 36 -18.13 -10.76 37.53
N LEU A 37 -16.89 -10.29 37.34
CA LEU A 37 -16.10 -9.72 38.43
C LEU A 37 -16.72 -8.46 39.02
N LEU A 38 -17.30 -7.59 38.20
CA LEU A 38 -17.94 -6.34 38.64
C LEU A 38 -19.24 -6.60 39.42
N LEU A 39 -20.06 -7.57 38.99
CA LEU A 39 -21.29 -7.94 39.69
C LEU A 39 -21.00 -8.58 41.06
N GLY A 40 -19.89 -9.30 41.19
CA GLY A 40 -19.45 -9.90 42.46
C GLY A 40 -18.87 -8.90 43.48
N ILE A 41 -18.72 -7.61 43.15
CA ILE A 41 -18.11 -6.64 44.07
C ILE A 41 -18.94 -6.45 45.34
N GLN A 42 -20.27 -6.39 45.22
CA GLN A 42 -21.14 -6.05 46.35
C GLN A 42 -21.04 -7.08 47.48
N SER A 43 -20.96 -8.38 47.14
CA SER A 43 -20.79 -9.45 48.12
C SER A 43 -19.38 -9.46 48.74
N VAL A 44 -18.36 -9.11 47.96
CA VAL A 44 -16.97 -9.08 48.44
C VAL A 44 -16.67 -7.82 49.27
N LEU A 45 -17.37 -6.71 49.01
CA LEU A 45 -17.17 -5.44 49.72
C LEU A 45 -17.54 -5.54 51.21
N SER A 46 -18.51 -6.39 51.56
CA SER A 46 -18.88 -6.68 52.95
C SER A 46 -17.83 -7.53 53.68
N GLU A 47 -17.04 -8.32 52.97
CA GLU A 47 -16.04 -9.22 53.56
C GLU A 47 -14.64 -8.60 53.60
N ASN A 48 -14.15 -8.11 52.45
CA ASN A 48 -12.79 -7.59 52.32
C ASN A 48 -12.73 -6.44 51.30
N LYS A 49 -12.55 -5.22 51.82
CA LYS A 49 -12.45 -3.99 51.03
C LYS A 49 -11.32 -4.04 49.99
N LEU A 50 -10.17 -4.65 50.31
CA LEU A 50 -9.03 -4.74 49.39
C LEU A 50 -9.36 -5.62 48.18
N HIS A 51 -9.95 -6.79 48.41
CA HIS A 51 -10.37 -7.69 47.33
C HIS A 51 -11.43 -7.03 46.43
N ALA A 52 -12.38 -6.30 47.02
CA ALA A 52 -13.40 -5.59 46.26
C ALA A 52 -12.80 -4.52 45.31
N TRP A 53 -11.82 -3.74 45.78
CA TRP A 53 -11.14 -2.72 44.95
C TRP A 53 -10.30 -3.34 43.83
N VAL A 54 -9.57 -4.42 44.11
CA VAL A 54 -8.76 -5.09 43.08
C VAL A 54 -9.65 -5.75 42.03
N ASN A 55 -10.74 -6.41 42.44
CA ASN A 55 -11.74 -6.94 41.51
C ASN A 55 -12.39 -5.84 40.66
N LEU A 56 -12.62 -4.65 41.23
CA LEU A 56 -13.10 -3.49 40.48
C LEU A 56 -12.12 -3.07 39.39
N VAL A 57 -10.84 -2.91 39.73
CA VAL A 57 -9.80 -2.48 38.77
C VAL A 57 -9.61 -3.53 37.67
N ILE A 58 -9.51 -4.80 38.03
CA ILE A 58 -9.31 -5.88 37.05
C ILE A 58 -10.56 -6.08 36.22
N GLY A 59 -11.75 -6.08 36.83
CA GLY A 59 -13.03 -6.14 36.13
C GLY A 59 -13.16 -5.03 35.10
N ALA A 60 -12.83 -3.80 35.49
CA ALA A 60 -12.81 -2.65 34.58
C ALA A 60 -11.80 -2.83 33.43
N LEU A 61 -10.58 -3.33 33.71
CA LEU A 61 -9.57 -3.63 32.68
C LEU A 61 -10.05 -4.70 31.69
N PHE A 62 -10.70 -5.76 32.18
CA PHE A 62 -11.26 -6.83 31.34
C PHE A 62 -12.43 -6.34 30.49
N VAL A 63 -13.32 -5.53 31.04
CA VAL A 63 -14.41 -4.89 30.29
C VAL A 63 -13.85 -3.96 29.23
N ALA A 64 -12.93 -3.07 29.57
CA ALA A 64 -12.32 -2.12 28.63
C ALA A 64 -11.54 -2.85 27.52
N GLY A 65 -10.71 -3.84 27.88
CA GLY A 65 -9.96 -4.67 26.93
C GLY A 65 -10.87 -5.53 26.06
N GLY A 66 -11.92 -6.11 26.66
CA GLY A 66 -12.93 -6.92 26.00
C GLY A 66 -13.76 -6.11 25.01
N LEU A 67 -14.25 -4.93 25.39
CA LEU A 67 -14.96 -3.99 24.51
C LEU A 67 -14.08 -3.52 23.35
N LYS A 68 -12.80 -3.21 23.61
CA LYS A 68 -11.85 -2.85 22.53
C LYS A 68 -11.62 -4.01 21.56
N ALA A 69 -11.55 -5.23 22.06
CA ALA A 69 -11.43 -6.43 21.23
C ALA A 69 -12.71 -6.69 20.43
N LEU A 70 -13.88 -6.64 21.09
CA LEU A 70 -15.20 -6.89 20.52
C LEU A 70 -15.60 -5.82 19.50
N GLY A 71 -15.45 -4.55 19.84
CA GLY A 71 -15.72 -3.44 18.92
C GLY A 71 -14.81 -3.50 17.68
N GLY A 72 -13.51 -3.75 17.87
CA GLY A 72 -12.58 -3.92 16.75
C GLY A 72 -12.88 -5.15 15.88
N GLY A 73 -13.31 -6.27 16.48
CA GLY A 73 -13.69 -7.47 15.75
C GLY A 73 -15.02 -7.33 15.02
N LEU A 74 -16.03 -6.74 15.65
CA LEU A 74 -17.32 -6.47 15.01
C LEU A 74 -17.14 -5.51 13.84
N PHE A 75 -16.35 -4.45 14.01
CA PHE A 75 -16.02 -3.53 12.93
C PHE A 75 -15.37 -4.25 11.73
N GLN A 76 -14.49 -5.22 11.97
CA GLN A 76 -13.90 -6.07 10.93
C GLN A 76 -14.93 -7.01 10.24
N VAL A 77 -16.01 -7.41 10.92
CA VAL A 77 -17.08 -8.27 10.37
C VAL A 77 -18.09 -7.48 9.53
N MET A 78 -18.29 -6.19 9.86
CA MET A 78 -19.22 -5.30 9.18
C MET A 78 -18.86 -5.11 7.69
N ARG A 79 -19.75 -4.43 6.97
CA ARG A 79 -19.59 -4.22 5.52
C ARG A 79 -18.25 -3.55 5.21
N PHE A 80 -17.54 -4.10 4.24
CA PHE A 80 -16.32 -3.52 3.69
C PHE A 80 -16.69 -2.39 2.73
N PHE A 81 -16.27 -1.17 3.06
CA PHE A 81 -16.52 0.03 2.25
C PHE A 81 -15.26 0.37 1.46
N VAL A 82 -15.42 0.69 0.17
CA VAL A 82 -14.36 1.03 -0.77
C VAL A 82 -14.80 2.30 -1.50
N GLY A 83 -13.91 3.30 -1.59
CA GLY A 83 -14.17 4.54 -2.32
C GLY A 83 -14.05 4.35 -3.84
N ARG A 84 -14.49 5.34 -4.63
CA ARG A 84 -14.42 5.31 -6.11
C ARG A 84 -12.99 5.35 -6.65
N ALA A 85 -12.11 6.05 -5.95
CA ALA A 85 -10.70 6.18 -6.31
C ALA A 85 -9.86 4.95 -5.91
N ALA A 86 -10.40 4.04 -5.10
CA ALA A 86 -9.68 2.85 -4.65
C ALA A 86 -9.60 1.79 -5.77
N PRO A 87 -8.46 1.06 -5.87
CA PRO A 87 -7.26 1.16 -5.03
C PRO A 87 -6.42 2.42 -5.36
N ALA A 88 -5.50 2.85 -4.50
CA ALA A 88 -4.64 4.03 -4.78
C ALA A 88 -3.91 3.95 -6.14
N SER A 89 -3.53 5.08 -6.72
CA SER A 89 -2.79 5.14 -7.99
C SER A 89 -1.34 4.63 -7.86
N LEU A 90 -0.77 4.07 -8.94
CA LEU A 90 0.63 3.63 -8.96
C LEU A 90 1.59 4.83 -8.90
N ALA A 91 1.29 5.85 -9.70
CA ALA A 91 1.97 7.14 -9.73
C ALA A 91 0.95 8.28 -9.57
N ARG A 92 1.43 9.54 -9.50
CA ARG A 92 0.58 10.71 -9.37
C ARG A 92 -0.40 10.78 -10.54
N ASN A 93 -1.69 10.77 -10.25
CA ASN A 93 -2.73 10.90 -11.27
C ASN A 93 -2.85 12.38 -11.69
N VAL A 94 -2.61 12.66 -12.97
CA VAL A 94 -2.71 13.99 -13.59
C VAL A 94 -4.00 14.18 -14.39
N ALA A 95 -4.90 13.19 -14.37
CA ALA A 95 -6.20 13.31 -15.02
C ALA A 95 -7.01 14.48 -14.45
N ARG A 96 -7.75 15.19 -15.32
CA ARG A 96 -8.63 16.30 -14.93
C ARG A 96 -9.74 15.87 -13.95
N GLU A 97 -10.12 14.60 -13.99
CA GLU A 97 -11.16 13.98 -13.16
C GLU A 97 -10.60 13.35 -11.87
N ALA A 98 -9.31 13.57 -11.55
CA ALA A 98 -8.69 12.98 -10.37
C ALA A 98 -9.34 13.52 -9.08
N VAL A 99 -10.01 12.62 -8.34
CA VAL A 99 -10.76 12.92 -7.11
C VAL A 99 -9.82 13.30 -5.95
N ASN A 100 -8.54 12.88 -5.99
CA ASN A 100 -7.62 13.03 -4.87
C ASN A 100 -6.18 13.29 -5.35
N GLU A 101 -5.71 14.55 -5.23
CA GLU A 101 -4.37 14.96 -5.72
C GLU A 101 -3.21 14.43 -4.86
N ASN A 102 -3.49 13.99 -3.62
CA ASN A 102 -2.50 13.57 -2.62
C ASN A 102 -2.61 12.09 -2.23
N GLU A 103 -2.81 11.20 -3.20
CA GLU A 103 -2.75 9.76 -2.95
C GLU A 103 -1.31 9.32 -2.62
N PRO A 104 -1.11 8.36 -1.69
CA PRO A 104 0.22 7.84 -1.40
C PRO A 104 0.70 6.96 -2.55
N THR A 105 1.51 7.54 -3.44
CA THR A 105 2.07 6.86 -4.62
C THR A 105 3.49 6.36 -4.36
N LEU A 106 3.80 5.16 -4.84
CA LEU A 106 5.14 4.58 -4.70
C LEU A 106 6.05 4.93 -5.89
N TYR A 107 5.46 5.09 -7.08
CA TYR A 107 6.19 5.27 -8.33
C TYR A 107 6.00 6.67 -8.91
N SER A 108 6.87 7.04 -9.83
CA SER A 108 6.72 8.21 -10.69
C SER A 108 6.40 7.76 -12.11
N ALA A 109 5.82 8.64 -12.94
CA ALA A 109 5.56 8.35 -14.36
C ALA A 109 6.83 7.89 -15.08
N ARG A 110 7.95 8.59 -14.87
CA ARG A 110 9.27 8.20 -15.39
C ARG A 110 9.71 6.81 -14.92
N SER A 111 9.46 6.46 -13.65
CA SER A 111 9.78 5.13 -13.15
C SER A 111 8.95 4.05 -13.84
N LEU A 112 7.67 4.30 -14.13
CA LEU A 112 6.79 3.36 -14.81
C LEU A 112 7.17 3.21 -16.29
N HIS A 113 7.46 4.31 -16.99
CA HIS A 113 8.03 4.28 -18.35
C HIS A 113 9.30 3.42 -18.39
N ASN A 114 10.26 3.70 -17.50
CA ASN A 114 11.49 2.92 -17.41
C ASN A 114 11.24 1.44 -17.10
N MET A 115 10.22 1.10 -16.31
CA MET A 115 9.87 -0.30 -16.06
C MET A 115 9.42 -1.02 -17.33
N LEU A 116 8.54 -0.39 -18.10
CA LEU A 116 8.01 -0.95 -19.34
C LEU A 116 9.10 -1.06 -20.41
N MET A 117 9.95 -0.04 -20.54
CA MET A 117 11.01 -0.01 -21.54
C MET A 117 12.16 -0.96 -21.22
N SER A 118 12.66 -0.94 -19.98
CA SER A 118 13.81 -1.76 -19.57
C SER A 118 13.45 -3.18 -19.16
N LYS A 119 12.15 -3.53 -19.15
CA LYS A 119 11.63 -4.84 -18.70
C LYS A 119 12.14 -5.19 -17.30
N SER A 120 12.22 -4.19 -16.43
CA SER A 120 12.74 -4.31 -15.07
C SER A 120 11.76 -3.76 -14.04
N ASN A 121 11.79 -4.29 -12.82
CA ASN A 121 10.88 -3.87 -11.75
C ASN A 121 11.67 -3.33 -10.53
N PRO A 122 11.72 -2.00 -10.32
CA PRO A 122 12.46 -1.38 -9.22
C PRO A 122 11.79 -1.62 -7.86
N THR A 123 10.62 -2.25 -7.80
CA THR A 123 10.01 -2.73 -6.54
C THR A 123 10.86 -3.83 -5.89
N PHE A 124 11.62 -4.58 -6.71
CA PHE A 124 12.52 -5.65 -6.28
C PHE A 124 13.88 -5.09 -5.86
N VAL A 125 13.86 -4.22 -4.85
CA VAL A 125 15.08 -3.67 -4.26
C VAL A 125 15.80 -4.76 -3.46
N GLU A 126 17.12 -4.86 -3.68
CA GLU A 126 17.99 -5.74 -2.90
C GLU A 126 18.02 -5.36 -1.41
N PRO A 127 18.16 -6.36 -0.51
CA PRO A 127 18.27 -6.08 0.92
C PRO A 127 19.58 -5.35 1.25
N VAL A 128 19.46 -4.24 1.97
CA VAL A 128 20.59 -3.47 2.46
C VAL A 128 21.09 -4.03 3.80
N GLY A 129 22.38 -4.36 3.86
CA GLY A 129 23.06 -4.81 5.08
C GLY A 129 23.15 -6.33 5.24
N TRP A 130 24.09 -6.77 6.09
CA TRP A 130 24.41 -8.20 6.26
C TRP A 130 23.23 -9.03 6.75
N PHE A 131 22.41 -8.49 7.68
CA PHE A 131 21.29 -9.22 8.27
C PHE A 131 20.14 -9.39 7.27
N GLY A 132 19.79 -8.34 6.54
CA GLY A 132 18.81 -8.41 5.46
C GLY A 132 19.23 -9.45 4.41
N ARG A 133 20.50 -9.43 4.00
CA ARG A 133 21.06 -10.44 3.08
C ARG A 133 20.93 -11.87 3.65
N ALA A 134 21.24 -12.09 4.92
CA ALA A 134 21.10 -13.40 5.55
C ALA A 134 19.65 -13.92 5.55
N VAL A 135 18.67 -13.06 5.84
CA VAL A 135 17.24 -13.42 5.77
C VAL A 135 16.85 -13.80 4.34
N HIS A 136 17.31 -13.03 3.35
CA HIS A 136 17.09 -13.32 1.95
C HIS A 136 17.90 -14.53 1.45
N SER A 137 19.00 -14.93 2.10
CA SER A 137 19.67 -16.20 1.77
C SER A 137 18.83 -17.42 2.17
N ILE A 138 18.05 -17.31 3.26
CA ILE A 138 17.12 -18.37 3.68
C ILE A 138 15.84 -18.34 2.82
N PHE A 139 15.36 -17.15 2.47
CA PHE A 139 14.18 -16.93 1.65
C PHE A 139 14.51 -16.04 0.44
N PRO A 140 15.15 -16.57 -0.63
CA PRO A 140 15.60 -15.76 -1.77
C PRO A 140 14.46 -15.01 -2.44
N ASN A 141 13.33 -15.69 -2.64
CA ASN A 141 12.16 -15.13 -3.28
C ASN A 141 11.36 -14.16 -2.38
N LEU A 142 11.82 -13.86 -1.16
CA LEU A 142 11.23 -12.80 -0.35
C LEU A 142 11.35 -11.43 -1.04
N ILE A 143 12.35 -11.26 -1.92
CA ILE A 143 12.55 -10.03 -2.69
C ILE A 143 11.39 -9.69 -3.63
N VAL A 144 10.51 -10.65 -3.95
CA VAL A 144 9.35 -10.39 -4.83
C VAL A 144 8.05 -10.12 -4.08
N THR A 145 8.10 -10.16 -2.74
CA THR A 145 6.95 -9.83 -1.89
C THR A 145 6.84 -8.31 -1.68
N PRO A 146 5.68 -7.76 -1.26
CA PRO A 146 5.52 -6.35 -1.01
C PRO A 146 6.34 -5.94 0.22
N TRP A 147 6.74 -4.68 0.30
CA TRP A 147 7.64 -4.20 1.37
C TRP A 147 7.16 -4.47 2.80
N PRO A 148 5.86 -4.38 3.14
CA PRO A 148 5.37 -4.70 4.48
C PRO A 148 5.65 -6.14 4.90
N MET A 149 5.59 -7.08 3.96
CA MET A 149 5.89 -8.49 4.21
C MET A 149 7.40 -8.71 4.42
N ARG A 150 8.24 -8.04 3.61
CA ARG A 150 9.71 -8.07 3.78
C ARG A 150 10.12 -7.49 5.13
N ASN A 151 9.59 -6.31 5.48
CA ASN A 151 9.83 -5.63 6.75
C ASN A 151 9.37 -6.49 7.94
N MET A 152 8.20 -7.14 7.83
CA MET A 152 7.68 -8.06 8.84
C MET A 152 8.58 -9.30 9.01
N ALA A 153 9.02 -9.92 7.92
CA ALA A 153 9.91 -11.08 7.94
C ALA A 153 11.28 -10.74 8.57
N GLN A 154 11.88 -9.62 8.19
CA GLN A 154 13.14 -9.15 8.77
C GLN A 154 12.99 -8.82 10.27
N ASN A 155 11.89 -8.18 10.67
CA ASN A 155 11.61 -7.90 12.08
C ASN A 155 11.43 -9.18 12.90
N LEU A 156 10.71 -10.17 12.37
CA LEU A 156 10.55 -11.46 13.03
C LEU A 156 11.88 -12.21 13.13
N ALA A 157 12.65 -12.30 12.04
CA ALA A 157 13.97 -12.90 12.04
C ALA A 157 14.89 -12.23 13.07
N LEU A 158 14.82 -10.91 13.19
CA LEU A 158 15.59 -10.16 14.19
C LEU A 158 15.15 -10.48 15.62
N LYS A 159 13.86 -10.68 15.88
CA LYS A 159 13.36 -11.13 17.20
C LYS A 159 13.85 -12.53 17.54
N VAL A 160 13.83 -13.45 16.58
CA VAL A 160 14.33 -14.82 16.75
C VAL A 160 15.83 -14.80 17.00
N ALA A 161 16.61 -14.06 16.20
CA ALA A 161 18.05 -13.91 16.39
C ALA A 161 18.39 -13.30 17.76
N LYS A 162 17.68 -12.24 18.18
CA LYS A 162 17.82 -11.66 19.52
C LYS A 162 17.40 -12.62 20.64
N SER A 163 16.45 -13.51 20.41
CA SER A 163 16.10 -14.51 21.42
C SER A 163 17.20 -15.57 21.53
N LEU A 164 17.71 -16.04 20.40
CA LEU A 164 18.76 -17.06 20.33
C LEU A 164 20.09 -16.55 20.91
N VAL A 165 20.53 -15.35 20.54
CA VAL A 165 21.75 -14.76 21.11
C VAL A 165 21.59 -14.53 22.62
N ALA A 166 20.38 -14.23 23.12
CA ALA A 166 20.14 -14.02 24.55
C ALA A 166 20.26 -15.34 25.31
N LEU A 167 19.71 -16.42 24.75
CA LEU A 167 19.80 -17.77 25.31
C LEU A 167 21.24 -18.29 25.31
N VAL A 168 22.00 -18.08 24.22
CA VAL A 168 23.41 -18.47 24.16
C VAL A 168 24.25 -17.66 25.15
N ALA A 169 24.06 -16.34 25.17
CA ALA A 169 24.72 -15.47 26.14
C ALA A 169 24.42 -15.88 27.58
N PHE A 170 23.16 -16.21 27.86
CA PHE A 170 22.74 -16.72 29.16
C PHE A 170 23.45 -18.03 29.51
N ALA A 171 23.49 -19.01 28.59
CA ALA A 171 24.14 -20.29 28.83
C ALA A 171 25.65 -20.14 29.11
N VAL A 172 26.33 -19.27 28.34
CA VAL A 172 27.75 -18.95 28.57
C VAL A 172 27.93 -18.23 29.90
N ALA A 173 27.11 -17.22 30.18
CA ALA A 173 27.18 -16.47 31.43
C ALA A 173 26.92 -17.36 32.65
N SER A 174 25.95 -18.29 32.59
CA SER A 174 25.70 -19.24 33.67
C SER A 174 26.89 -20.17 33.89
N LEU A 175 27.57 -20.62 32.83
CA LEU A 175 28.76 -21.46 32.94
C LEU A 175 29.92 -20.68 33.59
N VAL A 176 30.20 -19.48 33.10
CA VAL A 176 31.25 -18.59 33.68
C VAL A 176 30.95 -18.32 35.14
N LEU A 177 29.69 -18.06 35.49
CA LEU A 177 29.25 -17.85 36.86
C LEU A 177 29.56 -19.06 37.74
N THR A 178 29.18 -20.27 37.31
CA THR A 178 29.49 -21.49 38.06
C THR A 178 31.01 -21.68 38.26
N MET A 179 31.83 -21.35 37.26
CA MET A 179 33.29 -21.41 37.38
C MET A 179 33.86 -20.37 38.35
N VAL A 180 33.45 -19.10 38.24
CA VAL A 180 33.94 -18.01 39.09
C VAL A 180 33.59 -18.27 40.56
N PHE A 181 32.37 -18.73 40.81
CA PHE A 181 31.93 -19.00 42.17
C PHE A 181 32.46 -20.32 42.73
N SER A 182 32.86 -21.30 41.90
CA SER A 182 33.43 -22.57 42.38
C SER A 182 34.69 -22.42 43.24
N THR A 183 35.40 -21.29 43.15
CA THR A 183 36.62 -21.01 43.92
C THR A 183 36.38 -20.32 45.26
N GLN A 184 35.12 -19.97 45.59
CA GLN A 184 34.76 -19.26 46.82
C GLN A 184 34.11 -20.21 47.85
N GLU A 185 34.39 -20.01 49.14
CA GLU A 185 33.82 -20.82 50.24
C GLU A 185 32.27 -20.74 50.34
N THR A 186 31.66 -19.67 49.83
CA THR A 186 30.20 -19.51 49.69
C THR A 186 29.73 -19.61 48.23
N GLY A 187 30.55 -20.28 47.41
CA GLY A 187 30.44 -20.35 45.97
C GLY A 187 29.14 -20.96 45.46
N GLU A 188 28.72 -22.06 46.06
CA GLU A 188 27.51 -22.78 45.65
C GLU A 188 26.28 -21.87 45.75
N THR A 189 26.12 -21.16 46.87
CA THR A 189 25.04 -20.20 47.10
C THR A 189 25.07 -19.02 46.13
N GLY A 190 26.24 -18.44 45.93
CA GLY A 190 26.40 -17.29 45.03
C GLY A 190 26.08 -17.65 43.58
N SER A 191 26.50 -18.84 43.14
CA SER A 191 26.25 -19.32 41.78
C SER A 191 24.75 -19.47 41.48
N VAL A 192 23.99 -20.04 42.42
CA VAL A 192 22.55 -20.28 42.25
C VAL A 192 21.76 -18.97 42.30
N VAL A 193 22.02 -18.09 43.28
CA VAL A 193 21.29 -16.82 43.42
C VAL A 193 21.52 -15.91 42.23
N VAL A 194 22.78 -15.75 41.79
CA VAL A 194 23.09 -14.89 40.64
C VAL A 194 22.56 -15.51 39.34
N SER A 195 22.52 -16.84 39.22
CA SER A 195 21.88 -17.54 38.10
C SER A 195 20.37 -17.26 38.06
N LEU A 196 19.65 -17.33 39.18
CA LEU A 196 18.22 -16.99 39.27
C LEU A 196 17.95 -15.53 38.89
N MET A 197 18.77 -14.58 39.35
CA MET A 197 18.66 -13.18 38.95
C MET A 197 18.85 -13.00 37.44
N LEU A 198 19.87 -13.66 36.88
CA LEU A 198 20.15 -13.61 35.45
C LEU A 198 18.99 -14.20 34.62
N GLN A 199 18.40 -15.30 35.09
CA GLN A 199 17.22 -15.93 34.49
C GLN A 199 16.01 -14.99 34.48
N PHE A 200 15.74 -14.30 35.60
CA PHE A 200 14.67 -13.33 35.68
C PHE A 200 14.87 -12.17 34.68
N VAL A 201 16.09 -11.61 34.62
CA VAL A 201 16.44 -10.53 33.68
C VAL A 201 16.27 -10.99 32.22
N LEU A 202 16.71 -12.22 31.91
CA LEU A 202 16.53 -12.83 30.59
C LEU A 202 15.04 -12.94 30.21
N LEU A 203 14.20 -13.44 31.11
CA LEU A 203 12.77 -13.61 30.85
C LEU A 203 12.06 -12.27 30.63
N VAL A 204 12.39 -11.25 31.43
CA VAL A 204 11.89 -9.88 31.23
C VAL A 204 12.33 -9.35 29.87
N TYR A 205 13.60 -9.53 29.51
CA TYR A 205 14.13 -9.12 28.21
C TYR A 205 13.39 -9.80 27.05
N LEU A 206 13.24 -11.13 27.08
CA LEU A 206 12.51 -11.89 26.07
C LEU A 206 11.04 -11.42 25.98
N GLY A 207 10.38 -11.21 27.12
CA GLY A 207 9.04 -10.64 27.18
C GLY A 207 8.93 -9.30 26.46
N LEU A 208 9.89 -8.39 26.68
CA LEU A 208 9.93 -7.08 26.01
C LEU A 208 10.18 -7.19 24.49
N VAL A 209 11.06 -8.09 24.06
CA VAL A 209 11.34 -8.34 22.64
C VAL A 209 10.08 -8.82 21.91
N TRP A 210 9.35 -9.76 22.52
CA TRP A 210 8.15 -10.33 21.92
C TRP A 210 6.91 -9.43 22.04
N ALA A 211 6.77 -8.68 23.14
CA ALA A 211 5.66 -7.73 23.33
C ALA A 211 5.66 -6.57 22.32
N ARG A 212 6.84 -6.12 21.87
CA ARG A 212 6.98 -5.02 20.90
C ARG A 212 7.08 -5.55 19.47
N LEU A 213 5.95 -5.79 18.81
CA LEU A 213 5.92 -5.73 17.34
C LEU A 213 5.42 -4.34 16.94
N GLY A 214 5.91 -3.75 15.85
CA GLY A 214 5.24 -2.60 15.23
C GLY A 214 3.91 -3.01 14.61
N ASN A 215 3.09 -2.06 14.15
CA ASN A 215 2.00 -2.38 13.24
C ASN A 215 2.60 -2.54 11.82
N PRO A 216 2.57 -3.73 11.20
CA PRO A 216 3.18 -3.92 9.88
C PRO A 216 2.53 -3.06 8.79
N LEU A 217 1.28 -2.62 8.99
CA LEU A 217 0.52 -1.76 8.08
C LEU A 217 0.61 -0.26 8.44
N ALA A 218 1.55 0.14 9.31
CA ALA A 218 1.78 1.55 9.58
C ALA A 218 2.36 2.25 8.34
N PRO A 219 2.02 3.53 8.06
CA PRO A 219 2.51 4.26 6.88
C PRO A 219 4.03 4.20 6.67
N GLU A 220 4.80 4.25 7.75
CA GLU A 220 6.27 4.12 7.74
C GLU A 220 6.75 2.78 7.14
N ASN A 221 6.05 1.68 7.46
CA ASN A 221 6.38 0.34 6.97
C ASN A 221 5.92 0.09 5.53
N LEU A 222 4.98 0.90 5.03
CA LEU A 222 4.44 0.80 3.67
C LEU A 222 5.34 1.55 2.67
N GLY A 223 5.82 2.74 3.05
CA GLY A 223 6.54 3.63 2.14
C GLY A 223 8.05 3.42 2.06
N LYS A 224 8.67 2.61 2.94
CA LYS A 224 10.14 2.39 2.95
C LYS A 224 10.52 0.97 3.38
N LEU A 225 11.59 0.45 2.79
CA LEU A 225 12.29 -0.73 3.30
C LEU A 225 13.16 -0.33 4.49
N HIS A 226 12.98 -1.00 5.62
CA HIS A 226 13.75 -0.69 6.82
C HIS A 226 15.15 -1.30 6.74
N GLY A 227 16.18 -0.45 6.81
CA GLY A 227 17.53 -0.92 7.08
C GLY A 227 17.60 -1.55 8.47
N THR A 228 18.12 -2.78 8.59
CA THR A 228 18.22 -3.44 9.88
C THR A 228 19.07 -2.60 10.85
N ASN A 229 18.47 -2.17 11.95
CA ASN A 229 19.13 -1.30 12.93
C ASN A 229 20.21 -2.06 13.72
N ARG A 230 21.46 -1.99 13.26
CA ARG A 230 22.66 -2.63 13.86
C ARG A 230 22.77 -2.36 15.38
N LYS A 231 22.36 -1.16 15.81
CA LYS A 231 22.37 -0.72 17.21
C LYS A 231 21.66 -1.70 18.16
N GLY A 232 20.56 -2.29 17.71
CA GLY A 232 19.76 -3.20 18.55
C GLY A 232 20.43 -4.53 18.83
N LEU A 233 21.24 -5.05 17.91
CA LEU A 233 22.00 -6.29 18.11
C LEU A 233 23.29 -6.01 18.89
N THR A 234 23.97 -4.90 18.59
CA THR A 234 25.17 -4.48 19.34
C THR A 234 24.86 -4.24 20.82
N MET A 235 23.81 -3.48 21.14
CA MET A 235 23.40 -3.23 22.53
C MET A 235 23.04 -4.52 23.27
N MET A 236 22.52 -5.50 22.55
CA MET A 236 22.20 -6.79 23.12
C MET A 236 23.47 -7.59 23.47
N VAL A 237 24.46 -7.63 22.58
CA VAL A 237 25.75 -8.30 22.85
C VAL A 237 26.49 -7.63 23.99
N ILE A 238 26.48 -6.29 24.05
CA ILE A 238 27.04 -5.54 25.18
C ILE A 238 26.29 -5.89 26.47
N GLY A 239 24.95 -5.87 26.44
CA GLY A 239 24.12 -6.23 27.59
C GLY A 239 24.36 -7.66 28.08
N ALA A 240 24.57 -8.61 27.18
CA ALA A 240 24.91 -10.00 27.48
C ALA A 240 26.21 -10.16 28.29
N ILE A 241 27.17 -9.24 28.14
CA ILE A 241 28.44 -9.25 28.88
C ILE A 241 28.32 -8.43 30.17
N VAL A 242 27.73 -7.24 30.08
CA VAL A 242 27.67 -6.28 31.19
C VAL A 242 26.72 -6.76 32.29
N VAL A 243 25.55 -7.31 31.95
CA VAL A 243 24.52 -7.70 32.93
C VAL A 243 25.04 -8.78 33.90
N PRO A 244 25.65 -9.91 33.47
CA PRO A 244 26.19 -10.89 34.40
C PRO A 244 27.24 -10.31 35.36
N ILE A 245 28.13 -9.43 34.86
CA ILE A 245 29.18 -8.79 35.67
C ILE A 245 28.55 -7.89 36.74
N LEU A 246 27.58 -7.07 36.36
CA LEU A 246 26.87 -6.19 37.30
C LEU A 246 26.14 -7.01 38.37
N LEU A 247 25.48 -8.11 38.00
CA LEU A 247 24.80 -8.98 38.95
C LEU A 247 25.79 -9.66 39.92
N ALA A 248 26.94 -10.12 39.43
CA ALA A 248 27.99 -10.69 40.28
C ALA A 248 28.59 -9.65 41.25
N GLN A 249 28.82 -8.42 40.79
CA GLN A 249 29.25 -7.31 41.66
C GLN A 249 28.20 -6.97 42.72
N LEU A 250 26.92 -6.94 42.32
CA LEU A 250 25.81 -6.70 43.24
C LEU A 250 25.79 -7.77 44.35
N TRP A 251 25.97 -9.04 44.00
CA TRP A 251 26.07 -10.14 44.96
C TRP A 251 27.28 -10.01 45.89
N ASN A 252 28.44 -9.61 45.36
CA ASN A 252 29.63 -9.41 46.18
C ASN A 252 29.44 -8.32 47.24
N GLY A 253 28.66 -7.27 46.93
CA GLY A 253 28.30 -6.20 47.87
C GLY A 253 27.31 -6.60 48.98
N VAL A 254 26.66 -7.77 48.90
CA VAL A 254 25.75 -8.26 49.94
C VAL A 254 26.54 -8.69 51.18
N SER A 255 26.05 -8.32 52.37
CA SER A 255 26.69 -8.65 53.65
C SER A 255 26.73 -10.16 53.92
N TRP A 256 27.75 -10.60 54.65
CA TRP A 256 27.98 -12.04 54.91
C TRP A 256 26.82 -12.71 55.66
N GLY A 257 26.20 -12.02 56.63
CA GLY A 257 25.06 -12.56 57.38
C GLY A 257 23.86 -12.92 56.49
N VAL A 258 23.56 -12.07 55.49
CA VAL A 258 22.48 -12.32 54.52
C VAL A 258 22.83 -13.49 53.59
N LYS A 259 24.09 -13.62 53.17
CA LYS A 259 24.57 -14.75 52.35
C LYS A 259 24.46 -16.09 53.08
N ALA A 260 24.78 -16.11 54.37
CA ALA A 260 24.71 -17.30 55.22
C ALA A 260 23.27 -17.77 55.45
N GLU A 261 22.33 -16.84 55.67
CA GLU A 261 20.90 -17.16 55.77
C GLU A 261 20.35 -17.70 54.44
N LEU A 262 20.65 -17.04 53.32
CA LEU A 262 20.22 -17.48 51.98
C LEU A 262 20.72 -18.88 51.61
N ALA A 263 21.89 -19.30 52.11
CA ALA A 263 22.44 -20.63 51.86
C ALA A 263 21.57 -21.76 52.42
N GLN A 264 20.90 -21.52 53.54
CA GLN A 264 20.04 -22.52 54.18
C GLN A 264 18.73 -22.74 53.40
N PHE A 265 18.33 -21.77 52.57
CA PHE A 265 17.05 -21.74 51.85
C PHE A 265 17.19 -21.91 50.33
N LEU A 266 18.40 -22.18 49.86
CA LEU A 266 18.73 -22.29 48.44
C LEU A 266 17.85 -23.29 47.65
N PRO A 267 17.58 -24.52 48.15
CA PRO A 267 16.76 -25.49 47.43
C PRO A 267 15.31 -25.02 47.23
N GLN A 268 14.81 -24.21 48.17
CA GLN A 268 13.46 -23.67 48.16
C GLN A 268 13.33 -22.46 47.22
N LEU A 269 14.40 -21.65 47.10
CA LEU A 269 14.50 -20.52 46.19
C LEU A 269 14.63 -20.92 44.71
N GLU A 270 15.22 -22.09 44.41
CA GLU A 270 15.30 -22.59 43.04
C GLU A 270 13.92 -23.02 42.51
N ALA A 271 13.10 -23.63 43.37
CA ALA A 271 11.71 -23.98 43.06
C ALA A 271 10.80 -22.76 42.80
N MET A 272 11.14 -21.60 43.36
CA MET A 272 10.33 -20.37 43.33
C MET A 272 10.02 -19.83 41.94
N PHE A 273 10.99 -19.87 41.03
CA PHE A 273 10.89 -19.15 39.75
C PHE A 273 10.40 -20.02 38.59
N HIS A 274 10.29 -21.34 38.78
CA HIS A 274 9.90 -22.33 37.75
C HIS A 274 10.52 -22.05 36.37
N THR A 275 11.77 -21.56 36.34
CA THR A 275 12.35 -20.91 35.16
C THR A 275 12.42 -21.82 33.94
N GLY A 276 12.68 -23.11 34.16
CA GLY A 276 12.70 -24.11 33.08
C GLY A 276 11.38 -24.14 32.29
N SER A 277 10.24 -24.07 32.99
CA SER A 277 8.92 -24.06 32.34
C SER A 277 8.68 -22.79 31.52
N LEU A 278 9.13 -21.63 32.01
CA LEU A 278 9.00 -20.35 31.31
C LEU A 278 9.91 -20.28 30.09
N LEU A 279 11.13 -20.81 30.19
CA LEU A 279 12.03 -20.93 29.04
C LEU A 279 11.45 -21.86 27.98
N VAL A 280 10.94 -23.03 28.38
CA VAL A 280 10.24 -23.95 27.45
C VAL A 280 9.05 -23.26 26.79
N LEU A 281 8.23 -22.52 27.55
CA LEU A 281 7.13 -21.73 27.01
C LEU A 281 7.62 -20.67 26.00
N THR A 282 8.73 -19.98 26.28
CA THR A 282 9.28 -18.98 25.35
C THR A 282 9.77 -19.62 24.05
N VAL A 283 10.44 -20.78 24.12
CA VAL A 283 10.95 -21.50 22.96
C VAL A 283 9.80 -22.04 22.12
N ILE A 284 8.82 -22.71 22.74
CA ILE A 284 7.64 -23.24 22.04
C ILE A 284 6.81 -22.09 21.42
N GLY A 285 6.58 -21.01 22.17
CA GLY A 285 5.86 -19.84 21.67
C GLY A 285 6.57 -19.18 20.48
N ALA A 286 7.88 -18.97 20.58
CA ALA A 286 8.68 -18.42 19.49
C ALA A 286 8.69 -19.34 18.26
N LEU A 287 8.84 -20.65 18.47
CA LEU A 287 8.80 -21.65 17.41
C LEU A 287 7.44 -21.65 16.70
N ALA A 288 6.33 -21.64 17.45
CA ALA A 288 5.00 -21.62 16.88
C ALA A 288 4.76 -20.39 15.99
N VAL A 289 5.16 -19.20 16.46
CA VAL A 289 5.07 -17.96 15.66
C VAL A 289 5.96 -18.02 14.43
N ALA A 290 7.19 -18.52 14.56
CA ALA A 290 8.13 -18.64 13.46
C ALA A 290 7.62 -19.63 12.39
N VAL A 291 7.19 -20.83 12.78
CA VAL A 291 6.70 -21.87 11.86
C VAL A 291 5.50 -21.38 11.07
N ILE A 292 4.49 -20.79 11.74
CA ILE A 292 3.31 -20.27 11.04
C ILE A 292 3.69 -19.15 10.07
N THR A 293 4.58 -18.25 10.48
CA THR A 293 5.02 -17.15 9.60
C THR A 293 5.78 -17.66 8.38
N VAL A 294 6.67 -18.64 8.56
CA VAL A 294 7.41 -19.27 7.46
C VAL A 294 6.45 -19.96 6.49
N LEU A 295 5.44 -20.67 6.99
CA LEU A 295 4.41 -21.29 6.15
C LEU A 295 3.63 -20.25 5.34
N LEU A 296 3.22 -19.13 5.97
CA LEU A 296 2.52 -18.04 5.31
C LEU A 296 3.38 -17.39 4.21
N ILE A 297 4.64 -17.05 4.51
CA ILE A 297 5.57 -16.44 3.55
C ILE A 297 5.81 -17.38 2.37
N ARG A 298 6.12 -18.66 2.65
CA ARG A 298 6.41 -19.65 1.59
C ARG A 298 5.21 -19.90 0.69
N ALA A 299 4.01 -19.98 1.26
CA ALA A 299 2.79 -20.16 0.48
C ALA A 299 2.46 -18.92 -0.36
N ARG A 300 2.72 -17.71 0.16
CA ARG A 300 2.49 -16.46 -0.58
C ARG A 300 3.48 -16.26 -1.73
N ILE A 301 4.75 -16.62 -1.57
CA ILE A 301 5.78 -16.46 -2.60
C ILE A 301 5.38 -17.08 -3.95
N GLY A 302 4.63 -18.19 -3.94
CA GLY A 302 4.21 -18.89 -5.15
C GLY A 302 2.89 -18.41 -5.78
N MET A 303 2.27 -17.34 -5.27
CA MET A 303 0.96 -16.89 -5.76
C MET A 303 1.01 -16.09 -7.07
N VAL A 304 2.10 -15.37 -7.32
CA VAL A 304 2.24 -14.47 -8.47
C VAL A 304 3.45 -14.91 -9.28
N ALA A 305 3.25 -15.17 -10.56
CA ALA A 305 4.35 -15.41 -11.49
C ALA A 305 5.12 -14.10 -11.67
N ILE A 306 6.43 -14.14 -11.46
CA ILE A 306 7.27 -12.95 -11.59
C ILE A 306 7.68 -12.87 -13.05
N ASP A 307 6.94 -12.06 -13.80
CA ASP A 307 7.30 -11.65 -15.15
C ASP A 307 7.51 -10.13 -15.17
N THR A 308 8.43 -9.69 -16.03
CA THR A 308 8.70 -8.27 -16.27
C THR A 308 8.68 -7.96 -17.77
N ALA A 309 7.84 -8.69 -18.51
CA ALA A 309 7.67 -8.51 -19.94
C ALA A 309 6.72 -7.33 -20.25
N SER A 310 6.99 -6.70 -21.38
CA SER A 310 6.16 -5.68 -22.01
C SER A 310 6.04 -5.99 -23.50
N SER A 311 4.87 -5.70 -24.06
CA SER A 311 4.61 -5.72 -25.48
C SER A 311 5.02 -4.40 -26.09
N GLU A 312 5.65 -4.46 -27.26
CA GLU A 312 6.18 -3.29 -27.96
C GLU A 312 5.59 -3.22 -29.37
N ARG A 313 5.22 -2.03 -29.80
CA ARG A 313 4.82 -1.78 -31.18
C ARG A 313 5.41 -0.46 -31.66
N ASN A 314 6.09 -0.53 -32.80
CA ASN A 314 6.69 0.62 -33.47
C ASN A 314 6.26 0.60 -34.93
N ALA A 315 5.69 1.70 -35.40
CA ALA A 315 5.46 1.93 -36.82
C ALA A 315 5.39 3.43 -37.13
N SER A 316 5.37 3.75 -38.42
CA SER A 316 5.13 5.10 -38.91
C SER A 316 3.70 5.26 -39.41
N TRP A 317 3.18 6.47 -39.31
CA TRP A 317 1.86 6.89 -39.75
C TRP A 317 1.98 8.10 -40.65
N ARG A 318 1.20 8.10 -41.73
CA ARG A 318 1.02 9.25 -42.59
C ARG A 318 -0.47 9.41 -42.90
N TYR A 319 -1.06 10.46 -42.35
CA TYR A 319 -2.49 10.74 -42.51
C TYR A 319 -2.73 12.24 -42.73
N ASP A 320 -3.75 12.57 -43.51
CA ASP A 320 -4.22 13.95 -43.71
C ASP A 320 -5.10 14.40 -42.54
N LEU A 321 -4.52 14.46 -41.35
CA LEU A 321 -5.19 14.87 -40.12
C LEU A 321 -4.31 15.86 -39.36
N HIS A 322 -4.91 16.60 -38.44
CA HIS A 322 -4.16 17.47 -37.54
C HIS A 322 -3.52 16.62 -36.40
N PRO A 323 -2.24 16.81 -36.04
CA PRO A 323 -1.55 16.02 -35.01
C PRO A 323 -2.24 15.98 -33.65
N ARG A 324 -2.86 17.09 -33.22
CA ARG A 324 -3.75 17.15 -32.03
C ARG A 324 -4.79 16.02 -31.98
N GLN A 325 -5.26 15.52 -33.12
CA GLN A 325 -6.21 14.42 -33.18
C GLN A 325 -5.63 13.11 -32.66
N ILE A 326 -4.30 12.95 -32.61
CA ILE A 326 -3.64 11.72 -32.15
C ILE A 326 -3.98 11.48 -30.68
N PHE A 327 -3.55 12.38 -29.79
CA PHE A 327 -3.74 12.22 -28.35
C PHE A 327 -5.20 12.39 -27.92
N THR A 328 -5.97 13.23 -28.62
CA THR A 328 -7.41 13.39 -28.31
C THR A 328 -8.22 12.17 -28.70
N THR A 329 -7.99 11.56 -29.88
CA THR A 329 -8.70 10.34 -30.29
C THR A 329 -8.28 9.15 -29.43
N LEU A 330 -6.99 9.03 -29.12
CA LEU A 330 -6.49 7.97 -28.24
C LEU A 330 -7.13 8.07 -26.84
N ARG A 331 -7.10 9.26 -26.21
CA ARG A 331 -7.61 9.47 -24.86
C ARG A 331 -9.14 9.43 -24.77
N ASP A 332 -9.81 10.21 -25.62
CA ASP A 332 -11.23 10.55 -25.48
C ASP A 332 -12.15 9.60 -26.27
N LEU A 333 -11.60 8.73 -27.12
CA LEU A 333 -12.38 7.74 -27.88
C LEU A 333 -11.91 6.32 -27.59
N VAL A 334 -10.67 5.99 -27.94
CA VAL A 334 -10.17 4.61 -27.85
C VAL A 334 -10.04 4.14 -26.40
N LEU A 335 -9.32 4.89 -25.56
CA LEU A 335 -9.11 4.50 -24.16
C LEU A 335 -10.39 4.62 -23.33
N MET A 336 -11.35 5.48 -23.72
CA MET A 336 -12.66 5.54 -23.08
C MET A 336 -13.48 4.27 -23.32
N ASP A 337 -13.43 3.71 -24.53
CA ASP A 337 -14.10 2.44 -24.85
C ASP A 337 -13.49 1.25 -24.10
N LYS A 338 -12.18 1.30 -23.80
CA LYS A 338 -11.49 0.26 -23.02
C LYS A 338 -11.67 0.38 -21.50
N ARG A 339 -12.52 1.29 -21.00
CA ARG A 339 -12.75 1.45 -19.56
C ARG A 339 -13.38 0.19 -18.95
N GLN A 340 -12.88 -0.18 -17.77
CA GLN A 340 -13.48 -1.25 -16.98
C GLN A 340 -14.40 -0.66 -15.92
N GLN A 341 -15.57 -1.28 -15.72
CA GLN A 341 -16.55 -0.88 -14.71
C GLN A 341 -17.07 0.57 -14.84
N GLU A 342 -17.05 1.13 -16.06
CA GLU A 342 -17.44 2.53 -16.35
C GLU A 342 -16.66 3.59 -15.55
N LEU A 343 -15.55 3.19 -14.92
CA LEU A 343 -14.68 4.08 -14.16
C LEU A 343 -13.65 4.73 -15.08
N PRO A 344 -13.26 5.99 -14.81
CA PRO A 344 -12.25 6.67 -15.61
C PRO A 344 -10.88 6.01 -15.45
N ASN A 345 -10.11 6.02 -16.53
CA ASN A 345 -8.73 5.54 -16.51
C ASN A 345 -7.83 6.53 -15.76
N ARG A 346 -6.68 6.04 -15.27
CA ARG A 346 -5.72 6.85 -14.53
C ARG A 346 -4.65 7.32 -15.49
N ILE A 347 -4.41 8.62 -15.50
CA ILE A 347 -3.42 9.24 -16.40
C ILE A 347 -2.22 9.63 -15.54
N TYR A 348 -1.05 9.10 -15.86
CA TYR A 348 0.19 9.37 -15.13
C TYR A 348 1.07 10.42 -15.79
N GLN A 349 0.98 10.52 -17.11
CA GLN A 349 1.63 11.54 -17.91
C GLN A 349 0.75 11.85 -19.11
N ASP A 350 0.52 13.14 -19.36
CA ASP A 350 -0.14 13.67 -20.56
C ASP A 350 0.62 14.94 -20.95
N SER A 351 1.78 14.76 -21.59
CA SER A 351 2.65 15.84 -22.04
C SER A 351 2.74 15.79 -23.55
N ASN A 352 2.08 16.72 -24.24
CA ASN A 352 2.11 16.81 -25.70
C ASN A 352 2.12 18.28 -26.16
N ASP A 353 2.79 18.54 -27.27
CA ASP A 353 2.84 19.85 -27.95
C ASP A 353 2.02 19.87 -29.26
N THR A 354 1.36 18.76 -29.60
CA THR A 354 0.62 18.55 -30.86
C THR A 354 -0.47 19.57 -31.20
N GLY A 355 -0.95 20.35 -30.22
CA GLY A 355 -1.89 21.44 -30.44
C GLY A 355 -1.26 22.79 -30.80
N GLN A 356 0.05 22.93 -30.60
CA GLN A 356 0.82 24.13 -30.92
C GLN A 356 1.42 24.05 -32.34
N ALA A 357 1.62 22.83 -32.84
CA ALA A 357 2.15 22.54 -34.16
C ALA A 357 1.17 22.89 -35.28
N ASN A 358 1.15 24.17 -35.67
CA ASN A 358 0.24 24.74 -36.67
C ASN A 358 0.98 25.25 -37.91
N ARG A 359 2.32 25.25 -37.91
CA ARG A 359 3.14 25.73 -39.03
C ARG A 359 3.65 24.56 -39.88
N GLU A 360 3.91 24.86 -41.15
CA GLU A 360 4.55 23.91 -42.06
C GLU A 360 5.94 23.51 -41.55
N ASN A 361 6.25 22.21 -41.59
CA ASN A 361 7.50 21.60 -41.11
C ASN A 361 7.76 21.79 -39.61
N GLU A 362 6.73 22.11 -38.83
CA GLU A 362 6.84 22.16 -37.37
C GLU A 362 6.89 20.73 -36.81
N GLN A 363 7.84 20.48 -35.92
CA GLN A 363 7.97 19.21 -35.21
C GLN A 363 7.01 19.18 -34.03
N PHE A 364 6.48 17.99 -33.75
CA PHE A 364 5.69 17.73 -32.57
C PHE A 364 6.17 16.46 -31.87
N ASN A 365 5.94 16.41 -30.56
CA ASN A 365 6.22 15.31 -29.67
C ASN A 365 5.10 15.20 -28.61
N GLY A 366 4.69 13.98 -28.29
CA GLY A 366 3.91 13.74 -27.11
C GLY A 366 4.13 12.37 -26.47
N ASP A 367 3.96 12.38 -25.16
CA ASP A 367 4.00 11.23 -24.27
C ASP A 367 2.67 11.10 -23.53
N LEU A 368 2.11 9.90 -23.53
CA LEU A 368 0.90 9.54 -22.81
C LEU A 368 1.10 8.22 -22.07
N LEU A 369 1.07 8.27 -20.74
CA LEU A 369 1.13 7.09 -19.88
C LEU A 369 -0.19 6.92 -19.13
N VAL A 370 -0.89 5.82 -19.38
CA VAL A 370 -2.23 5.56 -18.85
C VAL A 370 -2.33 4.15 -18.26
N GLU A 371 -3.03 4.04 -17.14
CA GLU A 371 -3.49 2.77 -16.58
C GLU A 371 -5.00 2.65 -16.78
N ILE A 372 -5.44 1.59 -17.45
CA ILE A 372 -6.85 1.19 -17.44
C ILE A 372 -7.23 0.80 -16.01
N GLN A 373 -8.40 1.26 -15.57
CA GLN A 373 -8.84 1.11 -14.18
C GLN A 373 -8.58 -0.31 -13.63
N PRO A 374 -7.87 -0.43 -12.50
CA PRO A 374 -7.56 -1.72 -11.89
C PRO A 374 -8.81 -2.43 -11.38
N VAL A 375 -8.88 -3.73 -11.66
CA VAL A 375 -9.94 -4.62 -11.20
C VAL A 375 -9.38 -5.62 -10.21
N ALA A 376 -10.13 -5.88 -9.13
CA ALA A 376 -9.75 -6.86 -8.13
C ALA A 376 -9.71 -8.27 -8.75
N GLU A 377 -8.60 -8.96 -8.57
CA GLU A 377 -8.37 -10.31 -9.10
C GLU A 377 -8.35 -11.33 -7.96
N GLU A 378 -9.17 -12.37 -8.09
CA GLU A 378 -9.15 -13.52 -7.17
C GLU A 378 -8.10 -14.53 -7.64
N LEU A 379 -6.85 -14.36 -7.20
CA LEU A 379 -5.79 -15.33 -7.47
C LEU A 379 -6.10 -16.68 -6.79
N LYS A 380 -5.74 -17.78 -7.45
CA LYS A 380 -5.91 -19.13 -6.92
C LYS A 380 -5.02 -19.35 -5.70
N GLU A 381 -5.59 -19.21 -4.52
CA GLU A 381 -4.85 -19.38 -3.27
C GLU A 381 -4.49 -20.85 -3.01
N PRO A 382 -3.23 -21.16 -2.64
CA PRO A 382 -2.87 -22.50 -2.22
C PRO A 382 -3.57 -22.84 -0.90
N GLY A 383 -4.04 -24.07 -0.75
CA GLY A 383 -4.73 -24.53 0.47
C GLY A 383 -3.90 -24.34 1.74
N SER A 384 -2.56 -24.45 1.63
CA SER A 384 -1.63 -24.19 2.73
C SER A 384 -1.71 -22.76 3.28
N LEU A 385 -1.86 -21.74 2.42
CA LEU A 385 -2.00 -20.35 2.84
C LEU A 385 -3.31 -20.14 3.61
N ARG A 386 -4.41 -20.70 3.11
CA ARG A 386 -5.72 -20.61 3.76
C ARG A 386 -5.69 -21.22 5.15
N TRP A 387 -5.19 -22.45 5.29
CA TRP A 387 -5.11 -23.13 6.58
C TRP A 387 -4.11 -22.48 7.54
N ALA A 388 -2.98 -21.97 7.05
CA ALA A 388 -2.02 -21.25 7.88
C ALA A 388 -2.61 -19.93 8.42
N ARG A 389 -3.36 -19.17 7.60
CA ARG A 389 -4.07 -17.95 8.05
C ARG A 389 -5.12 -18.27 9.11
N ILE A 390 -5.91 -19.31 8.91
CA ILE A 390 -6.94 -19.74 9.86
C ILE A 390 -6.30 -20.20 11.18
N THR A 391 -5.34 -21.13 11.10
CA THR A 391 -4.68 -21.69 12.29
C THR A 391 -3.92 -20.60 13.06
N GLY A 392 -3.21 -19.72 12.35
CA GLY A 392 -2.49 -18.60 12.94
C GLY A 392 -3.41 -17.60 13.65
N THR A 393 -4.56 -17.26 13.04
CA THR A 393 -5.52 -16.35 13.69
C THR A 393 -6.16 -16.98 14.92
N VAL A 394 -6.58 -18.25 14.85
CA VAL A 394 -7.14 -18.97 16.01
C VAL A 394 -6.10 -19.04 17.14
N LEU A 395 -4.90 -19.52 16.84
CA LEU A 395 -3.82 -19.67 17.82
C LEU A 395 -3.47 -18.33 18.47
N ALA A 396 -3.41 -17.25 17.68
CA ALA A 396 -3.14 -15.91 18.20
C ALA A 396 -4.21 -15.45 19.20
N GLN A 397 -5.49 -15.65 18.90
CA GLN A 397 -6.58 -15.26 19.80
C GLN A 397 -6.63 -16.15 21.05
N VAL A 398 -6.31 -17.45 20.91
CA VAL A 398 -6.20 -18.39 22.04
C VAL A 398 -5.06 -17.98 22.99
N PHE A 399 -3.86 -17.69 22.47
CA PHE A 399 -2.76 -17.18 23.31
C PHE A 399 -3.12 -15.89 24.03
N LEU A 400 -3.87 -15.00 23.38
CA LEU A 400 -4.33 -13.75 24.00
C LEU A 400 -5.38 -14.00 25.08
N LEU A 401 -6.27 -14.96 24.89
CA LEU A 401 -7.28 -15.34 25.87
C LEU A 401 -6.63 -16.02 27.09
N ILE A 402 -5.81 -17.05 26.86
CA ILE A 402 -5.12 -17.78 27.93
C ILE A 402 -4.21 -16.83 28.72
N GLY A 403 -3.45 -15.97 28.02
CA GLY A 403 -2.61 -14.97 28.68
C GLY A 403 -3.43 -14.02 29.57
N ALA A 404 -4.62 -13.59 29.13
CA ALA A 404 -5.51 -12.78 29.96
C ALA A 404 -6.07 -13.57 31.16
N LEU A 405 -6.51 -14.81 30.98
CA LEU A 405 -7.03 -15.64 32.09
C LEU A 405 -5.95 -15.92 33.16
N ILE A 406 -4.70 -16.17 32.74
CA ILE A 406 -3.57 -16.30 33.67
C ILE A 406 -3.33 -14.98 34.41
N PHE A 407 -3.47 -13.83 33.74
CA PHE A 407 -3.35 -12.53 34.40
C PHE A 407 -4.40 -12.34 35.51
N LEU A 408 -5.65 -12.75 35.27
CA LEU A 408 -6.69 -12.75 36.31
C LEU A 408 -6.30 -13.66 37.48
N TRP A 409 -5.78 -14.85 37.18
CA TRP A 409 -5.36 -15.79 38.21
C TRP A 409 -4.20 -15.26 39.06
N VAL A 410 -3.22 -14.61 38.44
CA VAL A 410 -2.12 -13.91 39.12
C VAL A 410 -2.64 -12.86 40.07
N ALA A 411 -3.63 -12.08 39.65
CA ALA A 411 -4.15 -11.01 40.46
C ALA A 411 -4.92 -11.51 41.70
N ASN A 412 -5.66 -12.62 41.58
CA ASN A 412 -6.28 -13.28 42.73
C ASN A 412 -5.22 -13.81 43.72
N ARG A 413 -4.17 -14.48 43.22
CA ARG A 413 -3.08 -14.93 44.11
C ARG A 413 -2.32 -13.78 44.77
N GLY A 414 -2.15 -12.66 44.06
CA GLY A 414 -1.55 -11.46 44.62
C GLY A 414 -2.34 -10.90 45.81
N LEU A 415 -3.67 -11.01 45.78
CA LEU A 415 -4.53 -10.65 46.91
C LEU A 415 -4.33 -11.59 48.11
N ASP A 416 -4.22 -12.90 47.87
CA ASP A 416 -3.96 -13.88 48.94
C ASP A 416 -2.63 -13.56 49.65
N HIS A 417 -1.59 -13.16 48.89
CA HIS A 417 -0.31 -12.71 49.45
C HIS A 417 -0.43 -11.41 50.25
N ALA A 418 -1.22 -10.45 49.77
CA ALA A 418 -1.46 -9.20 50.50
C ALA A 418 -2.24 -9.43 51.80
N ALA A 419 -3.18 -10.38 51.80
CA ALA A 419 -3.94 -10.76 52.99
C ALA A 419 -3.03 -11.40 54.05
N LEU A 420 -2.10 -12.27 53.65
CA LEU A 420 -1.11 -12.89 54.55
C LEU A 420 -0.20 -11.86 55.25
N LEU A 421 0.20 -10.80 54.53
CA LEU A 421 1.00 -9.70 55.10
C LEU A 421 0.21 -8.82 56.08
N GLY A 422 -1.11 -8.73 55.92
CA GLY A 422 -1.98 -7.89 56.73
C GLY A 422 -2.42 -8.50 58.06
N MET A 423 -2.01 -9.74 58.39
CA MET A 423 -2.41 -10.43 59.62
C MET A 423 -1.57 -9.98 60.83
N GLU A 424 -2.21 -9.51 61.90
CA GLU A 424 -1.55 -9.09 63.16
C GLU A 424 -0.75 -10.22 63.82
N ASN A 425 -1.21 -11.47 63.72
CA ASN A 425 -0.51 -12.67 64.20
C ASN A 425 0.00 -13.51 63.01
N SER A 426 0.72 -12.88 62.08
CA SER A 426 1.20 -13.62 60.91
C SER A 426 2.22 -14.71 61.32
N PRO A 427 2.10 -15.94 60.77
CA PRO A 427 3.13 -16.97 60.92
C PRO A 427 4.47 -16.56 60.28
N LEU A 428 4.49 -15.45 59.54
CA LEU A 428 5.64 -14.88 58.83
C LEU A 428 6.69 -14.24 59.77
N THR A 429 6.43 -14.19 61.08
CA THR A 429 7.42 -13.78 62.09
C THR A 429 8.55 -14.79 62.25
N ASN A 430 8.33 -16.06 61.88
CA ASN A 430 9.37 -17.07 61.81
C ASN A 430 10.03 -17.06 60.41
N PRO A 431 11.38 -16.95 60.30
CA PRO A 431 12.10 -16.93 59.03
C PRO A 431 11.77 -18.09 58.09
N GLN A 432 11.63 -19.30 58.63
CA GLN A 432 11.28 -20.49 57.83
C GLN A 432 9.86 -20.39 57.25
N ALA A 433 8.89 -20.01 58.08
CA ALA A 433 7.50 -19.85 57.64
C ALA A 433 7.32 -18.65 56.69
N HIS A 434 8.13 -17.59 56.83
CA HIS A 434 8.16 -16.48 55.89
C HIS A 434 8.58 -16.93 54.47
N ILE A 435 9.51 -17.88 54.39
CA ILE A 435 9.99 -18.37 53.10
C ILE A 435 8.97 -19.30 52.46
N GLU A 436 8.50 -20.31 53.21
CA GLU A 436 7.61 -21.34 52.68
C GLU A 436 6.20 -20.82 52.38
N LEU A 437 5.65 -19.97 53.25
CA LEU A 437 4.26 -19.52 53.14
C LEU A 437 4.11 -18.23 52.33
N PHE A 438 5.18 -17.44 52.16
CA PHE A 438 5.11 -16.16 51.47
C PHE A 438 6.06 -16.04 50.28
N LEU A 439 7.38 -16.16 50.48
CA LEU A 439 8.33 -15.96 49.37
C LEU A 439 8.12 -16.99 48.24
N ILE A 440 7.94 -18.28 48.56
CA ILE A 440 7.75 -19.32 47.54
C ILE A 440 6.50 -19.07 46.69
N PRO A 441 5.31 -18.90 47.29
CA PRO A 441 4.10 -18.57 46.55
C PRO A 441 4.21 -17.27 45.73
N VAL A 442 4.84 -16.23 46.28
CA VAL A 442 5.06 -14.96 45.57
C VAL A 442 5.95 -15.17 44.34
N GLY A 443 7.04 -15.92 44.45
CA GLY A 443 7.87 -16.29 43.29
C GLY A 443 7.06 -16.98 42.19
N GLY A 444 6.21 -17.93 42.58
CA GLY A 444 5.28 -18.59 41.67
C GLY A 444 4.32 -17.62 40.99
N THR A 445 3.78 -16.62 41.70
CA THR A 445 2.92 -15.58 41.08
C THR A 445 3.66 -14.70 40.09
N VAL A 446 4.92 -14.34 40.38
CA VAL A 446 5.77 -13.58 39.46
C VAL A 446 6.06 -14.40 38.21
N ALA A 447 6.34 -15.70 38.34
CA ALA A 447 6.52 -16.60 37.20
C ALA A 447 5.28 -16.64 36.31
N LEU A 448 4.09 -16.73 36.90
CA LEU A 448 2.81 -16.71 36.18
C LEU A 448 2.51 -15.37 35.51
N LEU A 449 2.87 -14.26 36.14
CA LEU A 449 2.78 -12.93 35.54
C LEU A 449 3.65 -12.87 34.27
N LEU A 450 4.89 -13.36 34.33
CA LEU A 450 5.78 -13.43 33.18
C LEU A 450 5.22 -14.34 32.08
N ALA A 451 4.68 -15.51 32.44
CA ALA A 451 4.02 -16.40 31.49
C ALA A 451 2.85 -15.71 30.76
N SER A 452 2.01 -14.99 31.50
CA SER A 452 0.91 -14.20 30.95
C SER A 452 1.42 -13.16 29.95
N LEU A 453 2.43 -12.37 30.33
CA LEU A 453 3.01 -11.34 29.47
C LEU A 453 3.61 -11.92 28.19
N LEU A 454 4.28 -13.07 28.28
CA LEU A 454 4.85 -13.79 27.14
C LEU A 454 3.78 -14.26 26.17
N LEU A 455 2.76 -14.96 26.66
CA LEU A 455 1.63 -15.42 25.84
C LEU A 455 0.90 -14.26 25.16
N LEU A 456 0.68 -13.16 25.90
CA LEU A 456 0.13 -11.95 25.33
C LEU A 456 1.03 -11.34 24.24
N GLY A 457 2.35 -11.38 24.41
CA GLY A 457 3.33 -10.92 23.41
C GLY A 457 3.34 -11.76 22.14
N PHE A 458 3.40 -13.09 22.27
CA PHE A 458 3.34 -14.02 21.13
C PHE A 458 2.01 -13.92 20.39
N GLY A 459 0.89 -13.93 21.12
CA GLY A 459 -0.44 -13.79 20.53
C GLY A 459 -0.63 -12.47 19.79
N ARG A 460 -0.14 -11.33 20.33
CA ARG A 460 -0.20 -10.03 19.64
C ARG A 460 0.66 -10.02 18.37
N THR A 461 1.86 -10.59 18.43
CA THR A 461 2.77 -10.68 17.28
C THR A 461 2.14 -11.51 16.17
N LEU A 462 1.63 -12.70 16.50
CA LEU A 462 1.02 -13.61 15.54
C LEU A 462 -0.27 -13.04 14.93
N ALA A 463 -1.12 -12.38 15.73
CA ALA A 463 -2.33 -11.73 15.24
C ALA A 463 -2.03 -10.66 14.17
N ARG A 464 -1.00 -9.84 14.40
CA ARG A 464 -0.59 -8.78 13.45
C ARG A 464 0.03 -9.33 12.17
N ILE A 465 0.80 -10.41 12.29
CA ILE A 465 1.34 -11.11 11.11
C ILE A 465 0.17 -11.66 10.29
N CYS A 466 -0.75 -12.39 10.91
CA CYS A 466 -1.91 -12.95 10.19
C CYS A 466 -2.78 -11.86 9.56
N HIS A 467 -3.00 -10.74 10.26
CA HIS A 467 -3.75 -9.60 9.75
C HIS A 467 -3.16 -9.05 8.44
N LEU A 468 -1.82 -9.01 8.33
CA LEU A 468 -1.15 -8.59 7.09
C LEU A 468 -1.53 -9.47 5.89
N PHE A 469 -1.62 -10.79 6.07
CA PHE A 469 -1.98 -11.74 5.00
C PHE A 469 -3.50 -11.81 4.73
N TRP A 470 -4.34 -11.37 5.68
CA TRP A 470 -5.76 -11.13 5.40
C TRP A 470 -5.97 -9.79 4.68
N ALA A 471 -5.09 -8.82 4.90
CA ALA A 471 -5.19 -7.49 4.32
C ALA A 471 -4.75 -7.40 2.84
N GLU A 472 -3.90 -8.31 2.36
CA GLU A 472 -3.40 -8.27 0.98
C GLU A 472 -4.54 -8.51 -0.03
N VAL A 473 -4.73 -7.59 -0.97
CA VAL A 473 -5.68 -7.68 -2.08
C VAL A 473 -4.95 -7.42 -3.39
N PHE A 474 -5.23 -8.26 -4.40
CA PHE A 474 -4.61 -8.20 -5.71
C PHE A 474 -5.50 -7.50 -6.73
N PHE A 475 -4.84 -6.80 -7.64
CA PHE A 475 -5.47 -6.03 -8.71
C PHE A 475 -4.71 -6.24 -10.01
N LYS A 476 -5.48 -6.38 -11.08
CA LYS A 476 -5.00 -6.48 -12.45
C LYS A 476 -5.42 -5.23 -13.21
N SER A 477 -4.48 -4.65 -13.96
CA SER A 477 -4.71 -3.48 -14.82
C SER A 477 -3.85 -3.56 -16.07
N ASN A 478 -4.25 -2.84 -17.12
CA ASN A 478 -3.43 -2.70 -18.32
C ASN A 478 -2.76 -1.33 -18.28
N LEU A 479 -1.43 -1.32 -18.38
CA LEU A 479 -0.64 -0.11 -18.57
C LEU A 479 -0.34 0.05 -20.05
N ILE A 480 -0.52 1.27 -20.55
CA ILE A 480 -0.12 1.67 -21.90
C ILE A 480 0.71 2.94 -21.81
N ASP A 481 1.85 2.93 -22.48
CA ASP A 481 2.75 4.04 -22.63
C ASP A 481 2.92 4.31 -24.12
N PHE A 482 2.54 5.50 -24.54
CA PHE A 482 2.45 5.88 -25.93
C PHE A 482 3.27 7.14 -26.16
N HIS A 483 4.34 6.99 -26.94
CA HIS A 483 5.19 8.07 -27.41
C HIS A 483 4.98 8.27 -28.90
N CYS A 484 4.87 9.51 -29.35
CA CYS A 484 4.71 9.84 -30.76
C CYS A 484 5.45 11.13 -31.09
N GLU A 485 6.30 11.07 -32.12
CA GLU A 485 7.03 12.22 -32.66
C GLU A 485 6.84 12.31 -34.16
N GLY A 486 6.84 13.52 -34.72
CA GLY A 486 6.59 13.71 -36.14
C GLY A 486 6.67 15.15 -36.59
N THR A 487 6.33 15.38 -37.86
CA THR A 487 6.25 16.70 -38.46
C THR A 487 4.88 16.96 -39.06
N VAL A 488 4.47 18.23 -39.04
CA VAL A 488 3.24 18.71 -39.66
C VAL A 488 3.55 19.24 -41.04
N MET A 489 2.77 18.81 -42.03
CA MET A 489 2.75 19.37 -43.36
C MET A 489 1.45 20.13 -43.52
N HIS A 490 1.56 21.44 -43.77
CA HIS A 490 0.43 22.31 -44.00
C HIS A 490 0.29 22.56 -45.49
N THR A 491 -0.91 22.30 -46.01
CA THR A 491 -1.23 22.56 -47.41
C THR A 491 -2.50 23.40 -47.47
N THR A 492 -2.43 24.55 -48.12
CA THR A 492 -3.59 25.40 -48.36
C THR A 492 -4.33 24.91 -49.60
N HIS A 493 -5.59 24.51 -49.42
CA HIS A 493 -6.45 24.11 -50.53
C HIS A 493 -7.46 25.23 -50.79
N PHE A 494 -7.44 25.79 -52.00
CA PHE A 494 -8.40 26.82 -52.39
C PHE A 494 -9.71 26.15 -52.82
N ARG A 495 -10.78 26.31 -52.03
CA ARG A 495 -12.15 25.90 -52.39
C ARG A 495 -12.91 27.09 -52.98
N GLY A 496 -13.50 26.89 -54.16
CA GLY A 496 -14.36 27.87 -54.84
C GLY A 496 -13.57 29.06 -55.40
N ALA A 497 -13.46 29.12 -56.72
CA ALA A 497 -13.09 30.37 -57.41
C ALA A 497 -14.17 30.67 -58.44
N ASP A 498 -15.39 30.92 -57.98
CA ASP A 498 -16.32 31.74 -58.76
C ASP A 498 -15.79 33.17 -58.70
N ARG A 499 -15.76 33.84 -59.85
CA ARG A 499 -15.28 35.23 -60.02
C ARG A 499 -15.94 36.26 -59.08
N HIS A 500 -16.99 35.87 -58.35
CA HIS A 500 -17.84 36.74 -57.53
C HIS A 500 -17.95 36.33 -56.05
N SER A 501 -17.32 35.24 -55.59
CA SER A 501 -17.29 34.87 -54.17
C SER A 501 -15.85 34.82 -53.66
N ALA A 502 -15.59 35.38 -52.48
CA ALA A 502 -14.30 35.28 -51.81
C ALA A 502 -13.85 33.81 -51.77
N SER A 503 -12.66 33.52 -52.28
CA SER A 503 -12.08 32.17 -52.25
C SER A 503 -12.03 31.69 -50.81
N SER A 504 -12.73 30.60 -50.51
CA SER A 504 -12.60 29.97 -49.20
C SER A 504 -11.31 29.18 -49.17
N GLU A 505 -10.30 29.71 -48.50
CA GLU A 505 -9.06 28.98 -48.19
C GLU A 505 -9.39 27.94 -47.12
N GLN A 506 -9.15 26.67 -47.44
CA GLN A 506 -9.24 25.59 -46.46
C GLN A 506 -7.84 25.07 -46.17
N ASP A 507 -7.41 25.24 -44.93
CA ASP A 507 -6.17 24.65 -44.44
C ASP A 507 -6.35 23.14 -44.25
N VAL A 508 -5.54 22.37 -44.97
CA VAL A 508 -5.46 20.93 -44.81
C VAL A 508 -4.12 20.59 -44.17
N PHE A 509 -4.21 20.06 -42.95
CA PHE A 509 -3.06 19.54 -42.22
C PHE A 509 -2.89 18.06 -42.53
N SER A 510 -1.66 17.66 -42.74
CA SER A 510 -1.25 16.26 -42.76
C SER A 510 -0.07 16.09 -41.81
N PHE A 511 0.07 14.90 -41.24
CA PHE A 511 1.20 14.59 -40.38
C PHE A 511 1.93 13.36 -40.90
N ASP A 512 3.25 13.37 -40.71
CA ASP A 512 4.11 12.19 -40.82
C ASP A 512 4.74 11.96 -39.44
N ALA A 513 4.47 10.80 -38.85
CA ALA A 513 4.83 10.53 -37.47
C ALA A 513 5.32 9.11 -37.27
N THR A 514 6.26 8.94 -36.36
CA THR A 514 6.67 7.65 -35.83
C THR A 514 6.17 7.54 -34.40
N TYR A 515 5.54 6.41 -34.09
CA TYR A 515 5.08 6.14 -32.74
C TYR A 515 5.80 4.92 -32.15
N PHE A 516 5.95 4.98 -30.84
CA PHE A 516 6.45 3.89 -30.02
C PHE A 516 5.47 3.64 -28.89
N ALA A 517 4.84 2.48 -28.92
CA ALA A 517 3.86 2.07 -27.93
C ALA A 517 4.37 0.87 -27.14
N LEU A 518 4.28 0.97 -25.82
CA LEU A 518 4.51 -0.11 -24.89
C LEU A 518 3.21 -0.43 -24.17
N ALA A 519 2.94 -1.72 -23.94
CA ALA A 519 1.86 -2.13 -23.08
C ALA A 519 2.25 -3.31 -22.21
N ALA A 520 1.72 -3.34 -20.99
CA ALA A 520 1.86 -4.50 -20.13
C ALA A 520 0.60 -4.69 -19.29
N GLU A 521 0.26 -5.94 -19.04
CA GLU A 521 -0.70 -6.30 -18.02
C GLU A 521 0.01 -6.32 -16.66
N ALA A 522 -0.33 -5.36 -15.81
CA ALA A 522 0.25 -5.20 -14.48
C ALA A 522 -0.59 -5.94 -13.43
N VAL A 523 0.06 -6.84 -12.69
CA VAL A 523 -0.49 -7.40 -11.45
C VAL A 523 0.12 -6.63 -10.29
N SER A 524 -0.74 -6.11 -9.43
CA SER A 524 -0.37 -5.28 -8.29
C SER A 524 -1.07 -5.73 -7.03
N SER A 525 -0.49 -5.40 -5.88
CA SER A 525 -1.10 -5.67 -4.57
C SER A 525 -1.16 -4.40 -3.75
N THR A 526 -2.24 -4.23 -2.99
CA THR A 526 -2.32 -3.24 -1.90
C THR A 526 -2.84 -3.91 -0.64
N PHE A 527 -2.72 -3.22 0.49
CA PHE A 527 -3.20 -3.71 1.77
C PHE A 527 -4.47 -2.97 2.19
N ALA A 528 -5.54 -3.73 2.39
CA ALA A 528 -6.74 -3.25 3.02
C ALA A 528 -6.46 -2.92 4.49
N VAL A 529 -6.94 -1.77 4.94
CA VAL A 529 -7.04 -1.46 6.37
C VAL A 529 -8.50 -1.70 6.77
N SER A 530 -8.79 -1.83 8.05
CA SER A 530 -10.17 -1.74 8.53
C SER A 530 -10.44 -0.28 8.92
N GLY A 531 -11.23 0.45 8.12
CA GLY A 531 -11.56 1.84 8.45
C GLY A 531 -12.08 2.67 7.29
N GLN A 532 -11.73 3.96 7.32
CA GLN A 532 -12.14 4.97 6.34
C GLN A 532 -11.25 4.98 5.08
N ASN A 533 -10.01 4.48 5.16
CA ASN A 533 -9.02 4.55 4.07
C ASN A 533 -8.71 3.15 3.51
N ASN A 534 -9.74 2.38 3.20
CA ASN A 534 -9.58 1.00 2.73
C ASN A 534 -9.08 1.01 1.28
N LEU A 535 -7.99 0.26 1.01
CA LEU A 535 -7.35 0.15 -0.31
C LEU A 535 -6.72 1.46 -0.84
N GLU A 536 -6.64 2.49 -0.02
CA GLU A 536 -5.96 3.76 -0.33
C GLU A 536 -4.47 3.75 0.09
N GLN A 537 -3.93 2.56 0.38
CA GLN A 537 -2.51 2.36 0.68
C GLN A 537 -1.71 2.23 -0.62
N PRO A 538 -0.40 2.55 -0.61
CA PRO A 538 0.44 2.45 -1.81
C PRO A 538 0.35 1.04 -2.42
N ARG A 539 0.15 1.00 -3.74
CA ARG A 539 0.16 -0.24 -4.52
C ARG A 539 1.58 -0.64 -4.87
N TYR A 540 1.85 -1.94 -4.78
CA TYR A 540 3.10 -2.55 -5.17
C TYR A 540 2.89 -3.33 -6.46
N LEU A 541 3.69 -3.02 -7.48
CA LEU A 541 3.67 -3.70 -8.76
C LEU A 541 4.49 -5.00 -8.66
N LEU A 542 3.82 -6.14 -8.84
CA LEU A 542 4.37 -7.47 -8.60
C LEU A 542 4.82 -8.16 -9.88
N SER A 543 4.10 -7.97 -10.98
CA SER A 543 4.49 -8.53 -12.28
C SER A 543 3.96 -7.66 -13.42
N LEU A 544 4.67 -7.71 -14.55
CA LEU A 544 4.27 -7.17 -15.84
C LEU A 544 4.29 -8.32 -16.83
N ASN A 545 3.14 -8.63 -17.40
CA ASN A 545 3.01 -9.64 -18.44
C ASN A 545 2.85 -8.92 -19.79
N ALA A 546 3.42 -9.49 -20.86
CA ALA A 546 3.17 -9.03 -22.22
C ALA A 546 1.67 -9.14 -22.57
N CYS A 547 1.13 -8.14 -23.26
CA CYS A 547 -0.29 -8.04 -23.62
C CYS A 547 -0.48 -7.64 -25.10
N ASP A 548 0.05 -8.45 -26.01
CA ASP A 548 0.05 -8.18 -27.47
C ASP A 548 -1.37 -7.97 -28.02
N GLY A 549 -2.36 -8.73 -27.53
CA GLY A 549 -3.75 -8.56 -27.94
C GLY A 549 -4.32 -7.20 -27.55
N PHE A 550 -3.96 -6.68 -26.37
CA PHE A 550 -4.44 -5.40 -25.89
C PHE A 550 -3.82 -4.24 -26.67
N ILE A 551 -2.49 -4.22 -26.84
CA ILE A 551 -1.81 -3.17 -27.63
C ILE A 551 -2.28 -3.16 -29.08
N ASN A 552 -2.46 -4.33 -29.70
CA ASN A 552 -2.95 -4.43 -31.07
C ASN A 552 -4.39 -3.93 -31.20
N SER A 553 -5.22 -4.15 -30.18
CA SER A 553 -6.59 -3.61 -30.17
C SER A 553 -6.59 -2.08 -30.06
N VAL A 554 -5.81 -1.51 -29.13
CA VAL A 554 -5.78 -0.05 -28.93
C VAL A 554 -5.20 0.67 -30.13
N ILE A 555 -4.06 0.19 -30.64
CA ILE A 555 -3.42 0.79 -31.82
C ILE A 555 -4.25 0.55 -33.08
N GLY A 556 -4.87 -0.63 -33.23
CA GLY A 556 -5.75 -0.93 -34.35
C GLY A 556 -7.00 -0.05 -34.37
N ASP A 557 -7.66 0.16 -33.23
CA ASP A 557 -8.82 1.05 -33.11
C ASP A 557 -8.45 2.51 -33.42
N LEU A 558 -7.25 2.94 -33.01
CA LEU A 558 -6.73 4.27 -33.33
C LEU A 558 -6.43 4.41 -34.83
N GLU A 559 -5.76 3.44 -35.45
CA GLU A 559 -5.48 3.40 -36.89
C GLU A 559 -6.77 3.38 -37.71
N ASN A 560 -7.78 2.63 -37.28
CA ASN A 560 -9.09 2.60 -37.93
C ASN A 560 -9.80 3.96 -37.87
N ALA A 561 -9.76 4.63 -36.72
CA ALA A 561 -10.32 5.97 -36.56
C ALA A 561 -9.60 7.00 -37.46
N PHE A 562 -8.28 6.89 -37.61
CA PHE A 562 -7.52 7.75 -38.53
C PHE A 562 -7.82 7.44 -40.00
N ARG A 563 -7.89 6.17 -40.38
CA ARG A 563 -8.25 5.76 -41.75
C ARG A 563 -9.62 6.27 -42.13
N GLN A 564 -10.62 6.10 -41.28
CA GLN A 564 -11.97 6.58 -41.55
C GLN A 564 -12.00 8.10 -41.79
N ARG A 565 -11.37 8.90 -40.90
CA ARG A 565 -11.31 10.36 -41.10
C ARG A 565 -10.48 10.77 -42.32
N HIS A 566 -9.40 10.05 -42.60
CA HIS A 566 -8.58 10.30 -43.78
C HIS A 566 -9.35 10.03 -45.07
N GLU A 567 -10.11 8.92 -45.13
CA GLU A 567 -10.99 8.58 -46.25
C GLU A 567 -12.12 9.61 -46.41
N GLU A 568 -12.73 10.08 -45.32
CA GLU A 568 -13.72 11.17 -45.34
C GLU A 568 -13.12 12.44 -45.97
N ILE A 569 -11.95 12.88 -45.51
CA ILE A 569 -11.26 14.07 -46.06
C ILE A 569 -10.89 13.89 -47.53
N GLN A 570 -10.43 12.70 -47.92
CA GLN A 570 -10.08 12.39 -49.30
C GLN A 570 -11.31 12.36 -50.21
N SER A 571 -12.43 11.81 -49.73
CA SER A 571 -13.70 11.81 -50.46
C SER A 571 -14.22 13.24 -50.66
N ASP A 572 -14.14 14.09 -49.64
CA ASP A 572 -14.50 15.51 -49.70
C ASP A 572 -13.63 16.30 -50.69
N LYS A 573 -12.33 15.96 -50.78
CA LYS A 573 -11.41 16.54 -51.78
C LYS A 573 -11.80 16.11 -53.20
N GLN A 574 -12.14 14.83 -53.40
CA GLN A 574 -12.55 14.31 -54.71
C GLN A 574 -13.86 14.95 -55.19
N ILE A 575 -14.87 15.03 -54.31
CA ILE A 575 -16.16 15.67 -54.62
C ILE A 575 -15.95 17.15 -54.99
N ASP A 576 -15.15 17.90 -54.24
CA ASP A 576 -14.83 19.30 -54.54
C ASP A 576 -14.12 19.44 -55.90
N GLN A 577 -13.17 18.54 -56.20
CA GLN A 577 -12.48 18.51 -57.49
C GLN A 577 -13.43 18.21 -58.65
N GLU A 578 -14.34 17.25 -58.50
CA GLU A 578 -15.36 16.93 -59.51
C GLU A 578 -16.32 18.10 -59.73
N GLN A 579 -16.82 18.72 -58.65
CA GLN A 579 -17.67 19.91 -58.74
C GLN A 579 -16.96 21.06 -59.47
N ARG A 580 -15.66 21.25 -59.21
CA ARG A 580 -14.85 22.26 -59.90
C ARG A 580 -14.67 21.95 -61.38
N LEU A 581 -14.41 20.69 -61.73
CA LEU A 581 -14.28 20.28 -63.13
C LEU A 581 -15.60 20.44 -63.88
N ASP A 582 -16.73 20.11 -63.27
CA ASP A 582 -18.05 20.30 -63.84
C ASP A 582 -18.42 21.78 -64.00
N TYR A 583 -18.06 22.63 -63.03
CA TYR A 583 -18.18 24.08 -63.17
C TYR A 583 -17.37 24.60 -64.36
N ILE A 584 -16.09 24.21 -64.47
CA ILE A 584 -15.23 24.60 -65.60
C ILE A 584 -15.80 24.12 -66.93
N ARG A 585 -16.35 22.89 -66.99
CA ARG A 585 -17.02 22.37 -68.20
C ARG A 585 -18.22 23.23 -68.58
N ARG A 586 -19.11 23.55 -67.63
CA ARG A 586 -20.26 24.44 -67.88
C ARG A 586 -19.82 25.82 -68.35
N GLU A 587 -18.76 26.38 -67.76
CA GLU A 587 -18.22 27.67 -68.21
C GLU A 587 -17.65 27.59 -69.63
N GLN A 588 -16.93 26.51 -69.98
CA GLN A 588 -16.42 26.30 -71.33
C GLN A 588 -17.54 26.08 -72.35
N GLU A 589 -18.60 25.36 -71.98
CA GLU A 589 -19.80 25.18 -72.80
C GLU A 589 -20.53 26.51 -73.01
N ALA A 590 -20.72 27.32 -71.96
CA ALA A 590 -21.29 28.66 -72.05
C ALA A 590 -20.44 29.60 -72.93
N ARG A 591 -19.11 29.49 -72.87
CA ARG A 591 -18.18 30.21 -73.76
C ARG A 591 -18.29 29.76 -75.21
N ARG A 592 -18.48 28.47 -75.47
CA ARG A 592 -18.69 27.93 -76.83
C ARG A 592 -20.06 28.27 -77.40
N ALA A 593 -21.09 28.38 -76.56
CA ALA A 593 -22.46 28.71 -76.97
C ALA A 593 -22.70 30.21 -77.18
N GLY A 594 -21.73 31.08 -76.84
CA GLY A 594 -21.83 32.53 -77.04
C GLY A 594 -22.83 33.24 -76.10
N ASP A 595 -23.23 32.60 -75.00
CA ASP A 595 -24.23 33.13 -74.09
C ASP A 595 -23.59 34.13 -73.10
N MET A 596 -23.78 35.43 -73.37
CA MET A 596 -23.20 36.54 -72.61
C MET A 596 -23.70 36.61 -71.17
N ALA A 597 -24.90 36.10 -70.89
CA ALA A 597 -25.49 36.08 -69.56
C ALA A 597 -24.84 35.04 -68.64
N ALA A 598 -24.43 33.89 -69.19
CA ALA A 598 -23.70 32.85 -68.47
C ALA A 598 -22.19 33.18 -68.28
N GLN A 599 -21.68 34.20 -68.98
CA GLN A 599 -20.30 34.69 -68.88
C GLN A 599 -20.13 35.87 -67.90
N GLY A 600 -21.21 36.31 -67.25
CA GLY A 600 -21.19 37.43 -66.30
C GLY A 600 -20.88 38.80 -66.92
N LEU A 601 -21.01 38.94 -68.25
CA LEU A 601 -20.77 40.20 -68.95
C LEU A 601 -22.10 40.91 -69.23
N VAL A 602 -22.31 42.05 -68.59
CA VAL A 602 -23.45 42.95 -68.89
C VAL A 602 -23.22 43.56 -70.28
N ALA A 603 -24.22 43.46 -71.16
CA ALA A 603 -24.15 44.03 -72.50
C ALA A 603 -24.03 45.58 -72.43
N PRO A 604 -23.17 46.21 -73.26
CA PRO A 604 -23.12 47.66 -73.33
C PRO A 604 -24.43 48.19 -73.93
N GLN A 605 -25.17 48.98 -73.16
CA GLN A 605 -26.37 49.67 -73.63
C GLN A 605 -25.99 50.67 -74.72
N GLN A 606 -26.56 50.52 -75.92
CA GLN A 606 -26.46 51.51 -77.00
C GLN A 606 -27.28 52.76 -76.64
N PRO A 607 -26.78 53.97 -76.96
CA PRO A 607 -27.45 55.21 -76.61
C PRO A 607 -28.59 55.49 -77.61
N THR A 608 -29.78 55.82 -77.12
CA THR A 608 -30.84 56.44 -77.93
C THR A 608 -31.41 57.65 -77.21
N ALA A 609 -31.67 58.68 -78.01
CA ALA A 609 -31.74 60.07 -77.65
C ALA A 609 -33.04 60.53 -76.97
N LEU A 610 -32.89 61.59 -76.15
CA LEU A 610 -33.76 62.76 -75.93
C LEU A 610 -35.28 62.55 -75.74
N GLU A 611 -35.80 62.90 -74.55
CA GLU A 611 -36.76 64.01 -74.37
C GLU A 611 -36.97 64.37 -72.88
N ALA A 612 -37.41 65.62 -72.65
CA ALA A 612 -37.50 66.44 -71.42
C ALA A 612 -38.17 65.75 -70.20
N ASP A 613 -37.92 66.09 -68.93
CA ASP A 613 -37.96 67.42 -68.28
C ASP A 613 -37.26 67.36 -66.89
N PRO A 614 -36.96 68.50 -66.24
CA PRO A 614 -35.97 68.60 -65.16
C PRO A 614 -36.56 68.38 -63.77
N VAL A 615 -35.83 67.69 -62.90
CA VAL A 615 -36.00 67.82 -61.45
C VAL A 615 -34.66 68.22 -60.85
N GLN A 616 -34.62 69.45 -60.36
CA GLN A 616 -33.55 70.04 -59.56
C GLN A 616 -33.45 69.31 -58.22
N ASP A 617 -32.28 68.74 -57.91
CA ASP A 617 -31.91 68.37 -56.54
C ASP A 617 -30.62 69.11 -56.13
N PRO A 618 -30.69 70.10 -55.21
CA PRO A 618 -29.60 71.04 -54.92
C PRO A 618 -28.55 70.48 -53.95
N LYS A 619 -28.21 69.19 -54.04
CA LYS A 619 -27.16 68.56 -53.20
C LYS A 619 -25.87 68.20 -53.94
N ARG A 620 -25.73 68.67 -55.18
CA ARG A 620 -24.55 68.42 -56.03
C ARG A 620 -23.47 69.51 -56.00
N GLU A 621 -23.53 70.44 -55.04
CA GLU A 621 -22.57 71.57 -54.95
C GLU A 621 -21.53 71.47 -53.81
N GLN A 622 -21.39 70.34 -53.11
CA GLN A 622 -20.47 70.28 -51.96
C GLN A 622 -19.38 69.21 -51.96
N ILE A 623 -19.14 68.50 -53.07
CA ILE A 623 -18.02 67.54 -53.13
C ILE A 623 -17.25 67.72 -54.45
N SER A 624 -16.73 68.93 -54.65
CA SER A 624 -15.72 69.22 -55.67
C SER A 624 -14.81 70.34 -55.18
N ARG A 625 -14.07 70.06 -54.11
CA ARG A 625 -12.82 70.74 -53.72
C ARG A 625 -12.08 69.75 -52.83
N TRP A 626 -10.77 69.63 -53.04
CA TRP A 626 -9.81 68.72 -52.42
C TRP A 626 -9.31 67.55 -53.28
N GLU A 627 -8.89 67.87 -54.50
CA GLU A 627 -7.61 67.44 -55.09
C GLU A 627 -6.99 68.72 -55.67
N GLY A 628 -5.73 69.12 -55.51
CA GLY A 628 -4.59 68.66 -54.75
C GLY A 628 -3.51 69.76 -54.93
N GLU A 629 -2.53 69.85 -54.04
CA GLU A 629 -1.28 70.56 -54.35
C GLU A 629 -0.08 69.70 -53.93
N SER A 630 0.90 69.78 -54.81
CA SER A 630 2.08 68.97 -55.03
C SER A 630 3.18 69.17 -53.99
N ASN A 631 4.05 68.15 -53.92
CA ASN A 631 5.41 68.21 -53.38
C ASN A 631 6.17 69.49 -53.80
N GLU A 632 6.74 70.17 -52.82
CA GLU A 632 8.19 70.41 -52.70
C GLU A 632 8.64 69.98 -51.30
#